data_AF-A0A2A6CPY9-F1
#
_entry.id   AF-A0A2A6CPY9-F1
#
_cell.length_a   1.000
_cell.length_b   1.000
_cell.length_c   1.000
_cell.angle_alpha   90.00
_cell.angle_beta   90.00
_cell.angle_gamma   90.00
#
_symmetry.space_group_name_H-M   'P 1'
#
loop_
_entity.id
_entity.type
_entity.pdbx_description
1 polymer ?
#
loop_
_entity_poly.entity_id
_entity_poly.type
_entity_poly.pdbx_seq_one_letter_code
_entity_poly.pdbx_strand_id
1 'polypeptide(L)'
;MSMRILLVMYALPGAVLPCIPMKTPDKGIPAGCNAALFTPYDVEMCDAQFAAIPLTNKCSSASISPMAVTCGPGLTIVLVGPKNTDAYPGDVATITCDRSTKKWTATDPASAGGATFTEADIANTFGFPAGVACGTGRWW
;
A
#
# COMPACT_ATOMS: atom_id res chain seq x y z
N MET A 1 77.99 -13.60 -2.25
CA MET A 1 76.68 -13.20 -1.71
C MET A 1 75.61 -13.74 -2.66
N SER A 2 74.92 -14.80 -2.23
CA SER A 2 73.79 -15.41 -2.97
C SER A 2 72.54 -14.57 -2.78
N MET A 3 71.75 -14.38 -3.84
CA MET A 3 70.38 -13.88 -3.74
C MET A 3 69.48 -14.83 -4.53
N ARG A 4 68.72 -15.64 -3.78
CA ARG A 4 67.58 -16.44 -4.25
C ARG A 4 66.36 -15.99 -3.44
N ILE A 5 65.17 -16.25 -4.00
CA ILE A 5 63.79 -16.27 -3.45
C ILE A 5 62.96 -15.06 -3.96
N LEU A 6 62.07 -15.22 -4.96
CA LEU A 6 60.73 -15.86 -5.02
C LEU A 6 59.58 -14.98 -4.50
N LEU A 7 58.52 -14.84 -5.32
CA LEU A 7 57.08 -14.56 -5.07
C LEU A 7 56.53 -13.52 -6.06
N VAL A 8 55.84 -13.94 -7.13
CA VAL A 8 54.37 -14.18 -7.18
C VAL A 8 53.58 -12.94 -6.78
N MET A 9 52.98 -12.25 -7.76
CA MET A 9 51.64 -11.61 -7.76
C MET A 9 51.44 -11.06 -9.19
N TYR A 10 50.72 -11.71 -10.09
CA TYR A 10 49.25 -11.75 -10.14
C TYR A 10 48.64 -10.36 -9.91
N ALA A 11 48.64 -9.52 -10.95
CA ALA A 11 47.76 -8.37 -11.04
C ALA A 11 47.17 -8.37 -12.45
N LEU A 12 46.08 -9.14 -12.61
CA LEU A 12 45.18 -9.00 -13.74
C LEU A 12 44.77 -7.52 -13.82
N PRO A 13 44.86 -6.85 -15.00
CA PRO A 13 44.18 -5.57 -15.16
C PRO A 13 42.68 -5.85 -15.01
N GLY A 14 42.14 -5.43 -13.86
CA GLY A 14 40.73 -5.53 -13.55
C GLY A 14 39.93 -4.89 -14.69
N ALA A 15 39.07 -5.70 -15.30
CA ALA A 15 38.05 -5.24 -16.19
C ALA A 15 37.20 -4.21 -15.44
N VAL A 16 37.46 -2.93 -15.69
CA VAL A 16 36.54 -1.83 -15.44
C VAL A 16 35.35 -2.03 -16.38
N LEU A 17 34.45 -2.92 -15.97
CA LEU A 17 33.08 -2.89 -16.46
C LEU A 17 32.53 -1.54 -15.98
N PRO A 18 32.11 -0.64 -16.88
CA PRO A 18 31.42 0.55 -16.45
C PRO A 18 30.19 0.09 -15.66
N CYS A 19 30.09 0.52 -14.41
CA CYS A 19 28.86 0.42 -13.63
C CYS A 19 27.76 1.11 -14.42
N ILE A 20 27.06 0.36 -15.27
CA ILE A 20 25.77 0.77 -15.79
C ILE A 20 24.95 1.04 -14.53
N PRO A 21 24.45 2.28 -14.31
CA PRO A 21 23.61 2.55 -13.17
C PRO A 21 22.40 1.63 -13.31
N MET A 22 22.42 0.51 -12.58
CA MET A 22 21.28 -0.36 -12.46
C MET A 22 20.25 0.48 -11.73
N LYS A 23 19.28 1.00 -12.49
CA LYS A 23 18.05 1.56 -11.95
C LYS A 23 17.59 0.56 -10.89
N THR A 24 17.65 0.98 -9.64
CA THR A 24 17.20 0.18 -8.50
C THR A 24 15.85 -0.41 -8.90
N PRO A 25 15.64 -1.74 -8.80
CA PRO A 25 14.37 -2.34 -9.13
C PRO A 25 13.30 -1.58 -8.34
N ASP A 26 12.40 -0.91 -9.05
CA ASP A 26 11.25 -0.24 -8.44
C ASP A 26 10.56 -1.29 -7.58
N LYS A 27 10.55 -1.09 -6.26
CA LYS A 27 9.96 -2.03 -5.32
C LYS A 27 8.46 -2.07 -5.61
N GLY A 28 8.04 -3.14 -6.26
CA GLY A 28 6.64 -3.42 -6.54
C GLY A 28 6.31 -3.16 -8.00
N ILE A 29 5.66 -4.15 -8.61
CA ILE A 29 4.98 -4.00 -9.89
C ILE A 29 4.13 -2.72 -9.79
N PRO A 30 4.29 -1.74 -10.70
CA PRO A 30 3.52 -0.53 -10.68
C PRO A 30 2.14 -0.90 -11.24
N ALA A 31 1.37 -1.46 -10.33
CA ALA A 31 0.03 -1.90 -10.53
C ALA A 31 -0.81 -0.71 -10.95
N GLY A 32 -1.48 -0.86 -12.09
CA GLY A 32 -2.29 0.21 -12.64
C GLY A 32 -3.35 0.68 -11.64
N CYS A 33 -3.90 1.85 -11.91
CA CYS A 33 -5.11 2.32 -11.26
C CYS A 33 -6.29 1.40 -11.65
N ASN A 34 -6.38 0.25 -10.97
CA ASN A 34 -7.34 -0.80 -11.21
C ASN A 34 -8.32 -0.86 -10.04
N ALA A 35 -9.60 -0.63 -10.33
CA ALA A 35 -10.68 -0.74 -9.35
C ALA A 35 -10.75 -2.15 -8.73
N ALA A 36 -10.33 -3.20 -9.45
CA ALA A 36 -10.39 -4.59 -8.97
C ALA A 36 -9.52 -4.86 -7.73
N LEU A 37 -8.65 -3.92 -7.34
CA LEU A 37 -7.95 -3.97 -6.07
C LEU A 37 -8.91 -3.85 -4.87
N PHE A 38 -10.04 -3.20 -5.09
CA PHE A 38 -11.04 -2.89 -4.08
C PHE A 38 -12.37 -3.54 -4.44
N THR A 39 -12.99 -4.20 -3.47
CA THR A 39 -14.35 -4.71 -3.57
C THR A 39 -15.21 -4.04 -2.51
N PRO A 40 -16.49 -3.72 -2.78
CA PRO A 40 -17.38 -3.30 -1.72
C PRO A 40 -17.43 -4.40 -0.65
N TYR A 41 -17.25 -4.01 0.60
CA TYR A 41 -17.38 -4.90 1.74
C TYR A 41 -18.81 -4.86 2.25
N ASP A 42 -19.31 -6.01 2.71
CA ASP A 42 -20.68 -6.12 3.19
C ASP A 42 -20.89 -5.26 4.44
N VAL A 43 -21.96 -4.46 4.43
CA VAL A 43 -22.22 -3.47 5.47
C VAL A 43 -22.63 -4.15 6.78
N GLU A 44 -23.38 -5.25 6.73
CA GLU A 44 -23.81 -5.98 7.92
C GLU A 44 -22.64 -6.70 8.57
N MET A 45 -21.74 -7.28 7.77
CA MET A 45 -20.50 -7.89 8.26
C MET A 45 -19.56 -6.83 8.86
N CYS A 46 -19.45 -5.67 8.21
CA CYS A 46 -18.67 -4.55 8.74
C CYS A 46 -19.19 -4.08 10.10
N ASP A 47 -20.50 -3.89 10.21
CA ASP A 47 -21.15 -3.54 11.46
C ASP A 47 -20.90 -4.58 12.57
N ALA A 48 -21.01 -5.86 12.23
CA ALA A 48 -20.78 -6.95 13.18
C ALA A 48 -19.32 -6.99 13.64
N GLN A 49 -18.39 -6.81 12.71
CA GLN A 49 -16.95 -6.82 12.96
C GLN A 49 -16.50 -5.67 13.86
N PHE A 50 -17.14 -4.50 13.74
CA PHE A 50 -16.81 -3.32 14.52
C PHE A 50 -17.86 -2.94 15.58
N ALA A 51 -18.73 -3.89 15.96
CA ALA A 51 -19.80 -3.67 16.94
C ALA A 51 -19.30 -3.21 18.32
N ALA A 52 -18.03 -3.48 18.65
CA ALA A 52 -17.39 -3.05 19.90
C ALA A 52 -16.90 -1.59 19.87
N ILE A 53 -16.88 -0.94 18.70
CA ILE A 53 -16.45 0.45 18.54
C ILE A 53 -17.71 1.34 18.60
N PRO A 54 -17.74 2.38 19.45
CA PRO A 54 -18.86 3.32 19.51
C PRO A 54 -18.85 4.26 18.28
N LEU A 55 -19.25 3.73 17.13
CA LEU A 55 -19.33 4.46 15.87
C LEU A 55 -20.70 5.15 15.80
N THR A 56 -20.70 6.47 15.61
CA THR A 56 -21.94 7.25 15.51
C THR A 56 -22.44 7.20 14.06
N ASN A 57 -23.12 6.11 13.72
CA ASN A 57 -23.55 5.65 12.40
C ASN A 57 -22.67 4.51 11.86
N LYS A 58 -23.33 3.36 11.80
CA LYS A 58 -22.92 2.06 11.26
C LYS A 58 -22.20 2.16 9.91
N CYS A 59 -21.51 1.10 9.54
CA CYS A 59 -20.84 0.99 8.25
C CYS A 59 -21.80 1.32 7.10
N SER A 60 -21.23 1.76 5.98
CA SER A 60 -21.92 2.15 4.77
C SER A 60 -21.08 1.78 3.55
N SER A 61 -21.71 1.71 2.39
CA SER A 61 -21.02 1.33 1.15
C SER A 61 -20.03 2.41 0.71
N ALA A 62 -18.81 1.98 0.36
CA ALA A 62 -17.84 2.85 -0.28
C ALA A 62 -18.12 3.03 -1.78
N SER A 63 -17.83 4.21 -2.31
CA SER A 63 -17.81 4.45 -3.75
C SER A 63 -16.43 4.10 -4.30
N ILE A 64 -16.38 3.07 -5.15
CA ILE A 64 -15.14 2.55 -5.73
C ILE A 64 -15.14 2.87 -7.22
N SER A 65 -14.06 3.50 -7.67
CA SER A 65 -13.79 3.79 -9.07
C SER A 65 -12.36 3.41 -9.42
N PRO A 66 -12.01 3.32 -10.72
CA PRO A 66 -10.65 3.00 -11.13
C PRO A 66 -9.58 3.96 -10.63
N MET A 67 -9.95 5.16 -10.18
CA MET A 67 -9.00 6.19 -9.74
C MET A 67 -9.19 6.65 -8.30
N ALA A 68 -10.31 6.30 -7.66
CA ALA A 68 -10.62 6.78 -6.33
C ALA A 68 -11.55 5.82 -5.61
N VAL A 69 -11.29 5.66 -4.32
CA VAL A 69 -12.22 5.12 -3.34
C VAL A 69 -12.58 6.27 -2.40
N THR A 70 -13.87 6.47 -2.19
CA THR A 70 -14.39 7.60 -1.40
C THR A 70 -15.57 7.17 -0.55
N CYS A 71 -15.75 7.88 0.55
CA CYS A 71 -16.91 7.77 1.42
C CYS A 71 -17.78 9.03 1.34
N GLY A 72 -19.02 8.91 1.82
CA GLY A 72 -19.89 10.08 2.00
C GLY A 72 -19.27 11.10 2.98
N PRO A 73 -19.82 12.33 3.03
CA PRO A 73 -19.30 13.38 3.90
C PRO A 73 -19.30 12.94 5.37
N GLY A 74 -18.18 13.14 6.06
CA GLY A 74 -18.01 12.77 7.47
C GLY A 74 -17.72 11.29 7.74
N LEU A 75 -17.55 10.48 6.70
CA LEU A 75 -17.21 9.06 6.80
C LEU A 75 -15.75 8.82 6.38
N THR A 76 -15.12 7.85 7.03
CA THR A 76 -13.77 7.36 6.74
C THR A 76 -13.83 5.97 6.12
N ILE A 77 -12.87 5.68 5.26
CA ILE A 77 -12.67 4.41 4.56
C ILE A 77 -12.12 3.39 5.55
N VAL A 78 -12.76 2.24 5.55
CA VAL A 78 -12.35 1.04 6.26
C VAL A 78 -11.89 0.04 5.22
N LEU A 79 -10.61 -0.33 5.27
CA LEU A 79 -10.08 -1.44 4.49
C LEU A 79 -10.09 -2.69 5.36
N VAL A 80 -10.70 -3.75 4.85
CA VAL A 80 -10.77 -5.07 5.47
C VAL A 80 -10.31 -6.08 4.43
N GLY A 81 -9.54 -7.09 4.82
CA GLY A 81 -9.22 -8.14 3.87
C GLY A 81 -9.04 -9.51 4.51
N PRO A 82 -8.94 -10.56 3.69
CA PRO A 82 -8.77 -11.93 4.17
C PRO A 82 -7.50 -12.14 5.00
N LYS A 83 -6.46 -11.31 4.83
CA LYS A 83 -5.20 -11.39 5.60
C LYS A 83 -5.19 -10.50 6.83
N ASN A 84 -5.91 -9.40 6.80
CA ASN A 84 -6.02 -8.48 7.92
C ASN A 84 -7.50 -8.15 8.13
N THR A 85 -8.04 -8.75 9.19
CA THR A 85 -9.39 -8.50 9.65
C THR A 85 -9.48 -7.25 10.51
N ASP A 86 -8.38 -6.57 10.80
CA ASP A 86 -8.42 -5.28 11.47
C ASP A 86 -8.53 -4.17 10.42
N ALA A 87 -9.30 -3.14 10.76
CA ALA A 87 -9.41 -1.93 9.95
C ALA A 87 -8.03 -1.29 9.77
N TYR A 88 -7.79 -0.69 8.61
CA TYR A 88 -6.59 0.13 8.40
C TYR A 88 -6.48 1.19 9.52
N PRO A 89 -5.33 1.29 10.21
CA PRO A 89 -5.14 2.27 11.26
C PRO A 89 -5.03 3.66 10.61
N GLY A 90 -6.14 4.36 10.49
CA GLY A 90 -6.21 5.66 9.82
C GLY A 90 -7.63 6.17 9.70
N ASP A 91 -7.83 7.46 9.96
CA ASP A 91 -9.03 8.17 9.51
C ASP A 91 -8.94 8.38 7.99
N VAL A 92 -8.91 7.35 7.16
CA VAL A 92 -8.66 7.54 5.71
C VAL A 92 -9.90 8.16 5.06
N ALA A 93 -9.87 9.41 4.62
CA ALA A 93 -11.04 10.02 3.97
C ALA A 93 -11.19 9.58 2.51
N THR A 94 -10.07 9.48 1.80
CA THR A 94 -10.05 9.16 0.36
C THR A 94 -8.83 8.34 0.01
N ILE A 95 -8.98 7.37 -0.89
CA ILE A 95 -7.84 6.66 -1.50
C ILE A 95 -7.84 7.00 -2.99
N THR A 96 -6.78 7.60 -3.50
CA THR A 96 -6.68 8.00 -4.91
C THR A 96 -5.51 7.34 -5.60
N CYS A 97 -5.66 6.98 -6.87
CA CYS A 97 -4.57 6.47 -7.68
C CYS A 97 -3.99 7.56 -8.57
N ASP A 98 -2.68 7.74 -8.48
CA ASP A 98 -1.92 8.53 -9.44
C ASP A 98 -1.50 7.65 -10.63
N ARG A 99 -1.99 7.99 -11.83
CA ARG A 99 -1.67 7.25 -13.07
C ARG A 99 -0.22 7.38 -13.50
N SER A 100 0.45 8.46 -13.12
CA SER A 100 1.83 8.71 -13.52
C SER A 100 2.81 7.84 -12.73
N THR A 101 2.58 7.72 -11.42
CA THR A 101 3.38 6.89 -10.52
C THR A 101 2.84 5.47 -10.36
N LYS A 102 1.57 5.23 -10.76
CA LYS A 102 0.82 3.99 -10.54
C LYS A 102 0.82 3.56 -9.08
N LYS A 103 0.63 4.54 -8.19
CA LYS A 103 0.55 4.35 -6.75
C LYS A 103 -0.79 4.83 -6.25
N TRP A 104 -1.29 4.17 -5.22
CA TRP A 104 -2.47 4.56 -4.50
C TRP A 104 -2.06 5.35 -3.25
N THR A 105 -2.80 6.39 -2.92
CA THR A 105 -2.53 7.25 -1.77
C THR A 105 -3.79 7.34 -0.93
N ALA A 106 -3.73 6.83 0.29
CA ALA A 106 -4.73 7.08 1.34
C ALA A 106 -4.44 8.43 1.98
N THR A 107 -5.40 9.35 1.89
CA THR A 107 -5.32 10.65 2.54
C THR A 107 -6.11 10.60 3.83
N ASP A 108 -5.42 10.82 4.94
CA ASP A 108 -6.00 11.06 6.25
C ASP A 108 -6.26 12.57 6.38
N PRO A 109 -7.50 13.03 6.65
CA PRO A 109 -7.82 14.45 6.76
C PRO A 109 -7.14 15.11 7.97
N ALA A 110 -6.66 14.34 8.95
CA ALA A 110 -5.92 14.84 10.11
C ALA A 110 -4.40 14.96 9.84
N SER A 111 -3.88 14.27 8.82
CA SER A 111 -2.46 14.24 8.48
C SER A 111 -2.19 15.00 7.18
N ALA A 112 -1.34 16.03 7.21
CA ALA A 112 -1.01 16.84 6.04
C ALA A 112 -0.30 16.07 4.88
N GLY A 113 -0.08 14.76 5.03
CA GLY A 113 0.45 13.88 4.00
C GLY A 113 -0.29 12.54 4.03
N GLY A 114 -0.73 12.08 2.86
CA GLY A 114 -1.34 10.76 2.70
C GLY A 114 -0.31 9.64 2.69
N ALA A 115 -0.67 8.48 3.23
CA ALA A 115 0.12 7.27 3.11
C ALA A 115 0.01 6.73 1.67
N THR A 116 1.15 6.62 0.99
CA THR A 116 1.20 6.07 -0.37
C THR A 116 1.60 4.61 -0.34
N PHE A 117 0.86 3.77 -1.05
CA PHE A 117 1.06 2.33 -1.16
C PHE A 117 0.89 1.85 -2.61
N THR A 118 1.52 0.73 -2.90
CA THR A 118 1.35 0.00 -4.16
C THR A 118 0.21 -1.01 -4.04
N GLU A 119 -0.25 -1.56 -5.16
CA GLU A 119 -1.20 -2.70 -5.13
C GLU A 119 -0.60 -3.91 -4.41
N ALA A 120 0.71 -4.13 -4.55
CA ALA A 120 1.41 -5.19 -3.84
C ALA A 120 1.33 -4.98 -2.32
N ASP A 121 1.42 -3.74 -1.85
CA ASP A 121 1.28 -3.44 -0.42
C ASP A 121 -0.15 -3.78 0.07
N ILE A 122 -1.19 -3.40 -0.68
CA ILE A 122 -2.56 -3.78 -0.34
C ILE A 122 -2.74 -5.30 -0.35
N ALA A 123 -2.29 -5.99 -1.42
CA ALA A 123 -2.41 -7.44 -1.54
C ALA A 123 -1.61 -8.20 -0.46
N ASN A 124 -0.52 -7.60 0.02
CA ASN A 124 0.27 -8.16 1.10
C ASN A 124 -0.38 -7.96 2.46
N THR A 125 -0.90 -6.75 2.74
CA THR A 125 -1.49 -6.41 4.03
C THR A 125 -2.91 -6.97 4.19
N PHE A 126 -3.79 -6.70 3.23
CA PHE A 126 -5.20 -7.07 3.31
C PHE A 126 -5.51 -8.34 2.53
N GLY A 127 -4.74 -8.63 1.49
CA GLY A 127 -5.11 -9.65 0.50
C GLY A 127 -5.78 -9.00 -0.71
N PHE A 128 -6.14 -9.82 -1.69
CA PHE A 128 -6.68 -9.35 -2.95
C PHE A 128 -7.98 -10.09 -3.30
N PRO A 129 -9.07 -9.36 -3.66
CA PRO A 129 -9.24 -7.91 -3.49
C PRO A 129 -9.38 -7.52 -2.01
N ALA A 130 -9.05 -6.27 -1.68
CA ALA A 130 -9.34 -5.71 -0.37
C ALA A 130 -10.81 -5.25 -0.30
N GLY A 131 -11.53 -5.67 0.73
CA GLY A 131 -12.84 -5.16 1.07
C GLY A 131 -12.78 -3.70 1.52
N VAL A 132 -13.73 -2.90 1.05
CA VAL A 132 -13.86 -1.49 1.41
C VAL A 132 -15.26 -1.18 1.91
N ALA A 133 -15.34 -0.60 3.09
CA ALA A 133 -16.55 0.01 3.64
C ALA A 133 -16.25 1.45 4.09
N CYS A 134 -17.28 2.15 4.53
CA CYS A 134 -17.22 3.49 5.08
C CYS A 134 -17.84 3.50 6.47
N GLY A 135 -17.32 4.27 7.42
CA GLY A 135 -18.00 4.48 8.70
C GLY A 135 -17.51 5.71 9.43
N THR A 136 -18.09 5.98 10.60
CA THR A 136 -17.77 7.17 11.40
C THR A 136 -16.92 6.82 12.61
N GLY A 137 -15.67 7.26 12.66
CA GLY A 137 -14.86 7.19 13.87
C GLY A 137 -13.41 6.87 13.60
N ARG A 138 -12.60 6.94 14.66
CA ARG A 138 -11.22 6.48 14.67
C ARG A 138 -11.21 4.98 14.85
N TRP A 139 -10.62 4.28 13.89
CA TRP A 139 -10.52 2.82 13.87
C TRP A 139 -9.20 2.38 14.52
N TRP A 140 -9.07 2.61 15.83
CA TRP A 140 -7.96 2.09 16.68
C TRP A 140 -8.29 2.15 18.17
#